data_AF-A0A386UCJ9-F1
#
_entry.id   AF-A0A386UCJ9-F1
#
_cell.length_a   1.000
_cell.length_b   1.000
_cell.length_c   1.000
_cell.angle_alpha   90.00
_cell.angle_beta   90.00
_cell.angle_gamma   90.00
#
_symmetry.space_group_name_H-M   'P 1'
#
loop_
_entity.id
_entity.type
_entity.pdbx_description
1 polymer ?
#
loop_
_entity_poly.entity_id
_entity_poly.type
_entity_poly.pdbx_seq_one_letter_code
_entity_poly.pdbx_strand_id
1 'polypeptide(L)'
;MTEQQWNFAGIEAAASTIQGNVSSIHSLLDEGKQSLTKLAAAWGGSGSESYQSVQQKWDGTAQELNNSLQNLARTISEASSAMQSTEGSVTGLFA
;
A
#
# COMPACT_ATOMS: atom_id res chain seq x y z
N MET A 1 -8.93 21.40 29.79
CA MET A 1 -8.23 20.94 28.58
C MET A 1 -8.88 19.64 28.16
N THR A 2 -9.47 19.58 26.98
CA THR A 2 -10.01 18.32 26.45
C THR A 2 -8.82 17.45 26.09
N GLU A 3 -8.61 16.40 26.87
CA GLU A 3 -7.64 15.35 26.58
C GLU A 3 -7.94 14.81 25.18
N GLN A 4 -7.01 14.98 24.27
CA GLN A 4 -7.12 14.42 22.93
C GLN A 4 -6.92 12.91 23.08
N GLN A 5 -8.01 12.15 23.25
CA GLN A 5 -7.95 10.69 23.32
C GLN A 5 -7.63 10.13 21.94
N TRP A 6 -6.35 9.83 21.72
CA TRP A 6 -5.92 9.09 20.54
C TRP A 6 -6.05 7.59 20.83
N ASN A 7 -6.83 6.86 20.03
CA ASN A 7 -6.92 5.39 20.14
C ASN A 7 -5.68 4.76 19.47
N PHE A 8 -4.54 4.80 20.16
CA PHE A 8 -3.25 4.33 19.64
C PHE A 8 -3.26 2.85 19.25
N ALA A 9 -3.89 2.01 20.08
CA ALA A 9 -4.07 0.59 19.76
C ALA A 9 -4.83 0.40 18.44
N GLY A 10 -5.83 1.24 18.17
CA GLY A 10 -6.55 1.26 16.90
C GLY A 10 -5.68 1.72 15.72
N ILE A 11 -4.79 2.68 15.93
CA ILE A 11 -3.87 3.19 14.89
C ILE A 11 -2.83 2.13 14.51
N GLU A 12 -2.23 1.48 15.50
CA GLU A 12 -1.25 0.41 15.26
C GLU A 12 -1.89 -0.81 14.61
N ALA A 13 -3.11 -1.19 15.02
CA ALA A 13 -3.88 -2.23 14.35
C ALA A 13 -4.22 -1.86 12.89
N ALA A 14 -4.59 -0.60 12.63
CA ALA A 14 -4.84 -0.11 11.28
C ALA A 14 -3.57 -0.12 10.42
N ALA A 15 -2.42 0.25 11.00
CA ALA A 15 -1.11 0.21 10.33
C ALA A 15 -0.74 -1.21 9.86
N SER A 16 -0.86 -2.18 10.77
CA SER A 16 -0.63 -3.59 10.47
C SER A 16 -1.59 -4.12 9.41
N THR A 17 -2.88 -3.74 9.50
CA THR A 17 -3.90 -4.09 8.50
C THR A 17 -3.54 -3.53 7.13
N ILE A 18 -3.08 -2.29 7.06
CA ILE A 18 -2.68 -1.65 5.80
C ILE A 18 -1.47 -2.36 5.19
N GLN A 19 -0.47 -2.74 5.98
CA GLN A 19 0.67 -3.54 5.49
C GLN A 19 0.25 -4.91 4.94
N GLY A 20 -0.72 -5.56 5.60
CA GLY A 20 -1.36 -6.77 5.08
C GLY A 20 -2.02 -6.53 3.72
N ASN A 21 -2.83 -5.48 3.62
CA ASN A 21 -3.50 -5.10 2.37
C ASN A 21 -2.51 -4.77 1.24
N VAL A 22 -1.41 -4.08 1.54
CA VAL A 22 -0.33 -3.78 0.57
C VAL A 22 0.23 -5.07 -0.01
N SER A 23 0.51 -6.06 0.85
CA SER A 23 1.02 -7.36 0.45
C SER A 23 0.00 -8.12 -0.43
N SER A 24 -1.28 -8.09 -0.07
CA SER A 24 -2.35 -8.67 -0.89
C SER A 24 -2.47 -7.99 -2.25
N ILE A 25 -2.35 -6.66 -2.31
CA ILE A 25 -2.40 -5.92 -3.57
C ILE A 25 -1.23 -6.30 -4.48
N HIS A 26 -0.02 -6.45 -3.94
CA HIS A 26 1.13 -6.93 -4.73
C HIS A 26 0.85 -8.29 -5.36
N SER A 27 0.31 -9.24 -4.61
CA SER A 27 -0.06 -10.56 -5.15
C SER A 27 -1.12 -10.45 -6.26
N LEU A 28 -2.14 -9.60 -6.08
CA LEU A 28 -3.17 -9.37 -7.10
C LEU A 28 -2.61 -8.72 -8.37
N LEU A 29 -1.63 -7.82 -8.23
CA LEU A 29 -0.95 -7.21 -9.38
C LEU A 29 -0.13 -8.25 -10.17
N ASP A 30 0.54 -9.17 -9.47
CA ASP A 30 1.28 -10.27 -10.11
C ASP A 30 0.33 -11.26 -10.80
N GLU A 31 -0.78 -11.63 -10.15
CA GLU A 31 -1.82 -12.49 -10.72
C GLU A 31 -2.46 -11.86 -11.97
N GLY A 32 -2.73 -10.56 -11.94
CA GLY A 32 -3.28 -9.83 -13.08
C GLY A 32 -2.28 -9.77 -14.24
N LYS A 33 -0.97 -9.58 -13.96
CA LYS A 33 0.09 -9.63 -14.98
C LYS A 33 0.20 -11.00 -15.65
N GLN A 34 0.12 -12.08 -14.86
CA GLN A 34 0.11 -13.44 -15.40
C GLN A 34 -1.13 -13.71 -16.26
N SER A 35 -2.30 -13.23 -15.81
CA SER A 35 -3.55 -13.34 -16.56
C SER A 35 -3.46 -12.59 -17.90
N LEU A 36 -2.90 -11.39 -17.90
CA LEU A 36 -2.66 -10.62 -19.11
C LEU A 36 -1.71 -11.35 -20.08
N THR A 37 -0.65 -11.97 -19.55
CA THR A 37 0.30 -12.77 -20.34
C THR A 37 -0.39 -13.97 -21.00
N LYS A 38 -1.30 -14.66 -20.29
CA LYS A 38 -2.08 -15.78 -20.86
C LYS A 38 -3.02 -15.29 -21.97
N LEU A 39 -3.63 -14.12 -21.81
CA LEU A 39 -4.48 -13.52 -22.83
C LEU A 39 -3.69 -13.07 -24.08
N ALA A 40 -2.40 -12.77 -23.94
CA ALA A 40 -1.52 -12.45 -25.07
C ALA A 40 -1.51 -13.55 -26.12
N ALA A 41 -1.49 -14.82 -25.67
CA ALA A 41 -1.51 -15.99 -26.56
C ALA A 41 -2.83 -16.09 -27.36
N ALA A 42 -3.94 -15.62 -26.78
CA ALA A 42 -5.25 -15.58 -27.45
C ALA A 42 -5.36 -14.43 -28.48
N TRP A 43 -4.52 -13.41 -28.39
CA TRP A 43 -4.54 -12.22 -29.26
C TRP A 43 -3.57 -12.26 -30.45
N GLY A 44 -2.79 -13.34 -30.60
CA GLY A 44 -1.60 -13.45 -31.45
C GLY A 44 -1.72 -13.32 -32.98
N GLY A 45 -2.84 -12.85 -33.55
CA GLY A 45 -3.00 -12.64 -35.01
C GLY A 45 -3.08 -11.18 -35.46
N SER A 46 -3.69 -10.31 -34.65
CA SER A 46 -3.92 -8.89 -34.95
C SER A 46 -3.90 -7.99 -33.70
N GLY A 47 -3.76 -8.59 -32.51
CA GLY A 47 -3.85 -7.88 -31.23
C GLY A 47 -2.52 -7.51 -30.58
N SER A 48 -1.39 -7.56 -31.31
CA SER A 48 -0.06 -7.25 -30.76
C SER A 48 0.03 -5.82 -30.21
N GLU A 49 -0.47 -4.82 -30.95
CA GLU A 49 -0.50 -3.42 -30.47
C GLU A 49 -1.48 -3.22 -29.31
N SER A 50 -2.69 -3.78 -29.41
CA SER A 50 -3.67 -3.74 -28.32
C SER A 50 -3.14 -4.39 -27.04
N TYR A 51 -2.42 -5.51 -27.18
CA TYR A 51 -1.75 -6.18 -26.07
C TYR A 51 -0.69 -5.28 -25.43
N GLN A 52 0.22 -4.74 -26.24
CA GLN A 52 1.30 -3.87 -25.75
C GLN A 52 0.73 -2.64 -25.03
N SER A 53 -0.33 -2.04 -25.57
CA SER A 53 -1.02 -0.91 -24.93
C SER A 53 -1.60 -1.28 -23.57
N VAL A 54 -2.30 -2.41 -23.46
CA VAL A 54 -2.86 -2.88 -22.19
C VAL A 54 -1.76 -3.25 -21.19
N GLN A 55 -0.67 -3.89 -21.65
CA GLN A 55 0.46 -4.26 -20.81
C GLN A 55 1.20 -3.04 -20.27
N GLN A 56 1.45 -2.03 -21.10
CA GLN A 56 2.04 -0.76 -20.66
C GLN A 56 1.14 -0.05 -19.64
N LYS A 57 -0.18 -0.01 -19.90
CA LYS A 57 -1.14 0.59 -18.98
C LYS A 57 -1.16 -0.17 -17.64
N TRP A 58 -1.18 -1.50 -17.68
CA TRP A 58 -1.12 -2.34 -16.50
C TRP A 58 0.13 -2.06 -15.67
N ASP A 59 1.32 -2.17 -16.27
CA ASP A 59 2.59 -1.96 -15.56
C ASP A 59 2.67 -0.53 -14.98
N GLY A 60 2.20 0.49 -15.71
CA GLY A 60 2.15 1.87 -15.22
C GLY A 60 1.24 2.04 -14.01
N THR A 61 -0.01 1.56 -14.09
CA THR A 61 -0.96 1.65 -12.96
C THR A 61 -0.53 0.81 -11.76
N ALA A 62 0.06 -0.37 -11.99
CA ALA A 62 0.60 -1.22 -10.94
C ALA A 62 1.74 -0.55 -10.19
N GLN A 63 2.65 0.10 -10.93
CA GLN A 63 3.77 0.84 -10.34
C GLN A 63 3.28 2.04 -9.53
N GLU A 64 2.32 2.82 -10.05
CA GLU A 64 1.75 3.96 -9.33
C GLU A 64 1.05 3.54 -8.04
N LEU A 65 0.30 2.43 -8.08
CA LEU A 65 -0.34 1.85 -6.91
C LEU A 65 0.71 1.40 -5.87
N ASN A 66 1.76 0.71 -6.29
CA ASN A 66 2.85 0.29 -5.41
C ASN A 66 3.53 1.47 -4.72
N ASN A 67 3.83 2.53 -5.48
CA ASN A 67 4.43 3.75 -4.93
C ASN A 67 3.52 4.41 -3.90
N SER A 68 2.22 4.50 -4.20
CA SER A 68 1.22 5.09 -3.31
C SER A 68 1.08 4.30 -2.01
N LEU A 69 1.05 2.97 -2.11
CA LEU A 69 0.98 2.05 -0.97
C LEU A 69 2.23 2.11 -0.08
N GLN A 70 3.42 2.17 -0.68
CA GLN A 70 4.66 2.35 0.07
C GLN A 70 4.69 3.71 0.79
N ASN A 71 4.23 4.77 0.13
CA ASN A 71 4.15 6.10 0.74
C ASN A 71 3.15 6.12 1.91
N LEU A 72 2.00 5.46 1.75
CA LEU A 72 1.00 5.30 2.81
C LEU A 72 1.61 4.54 4.01
N ALA A 73 2.27 3.41 3.77
CA ALA A 73 2.89 2.62 4.82
C ALA A 73 3.96 3.41 5.58
N ARG A 74 4.81 4.17 4.87
CA ARG A 74 5.80 5.06 5.47
C ARG A 74 5.16 6.14 6.34
N THR A 75 4.15 6.84 5.80
CA THR A 75 3.44 7.92 6.52
C THR A 75 2.83 7.41 7.82
N ILE A 76 2.26 6.21 7.80
CA ILE A 76 1.69 5.59 9.01
C ILE A 76 2.78 5.25 10.02
N SER A 77 3.90 4.67 9.57
CA SER A 77 5.02 4.35 10.46
C SER A 77 5.64 5.59 11.10
N GLU A 78 5.78 6.68 10.34
CA GLU A 78 6.25 7.97 10.84
C GLU A 78 5.28 8.53 11.90
N ALA A 79 3.97 8.48 11.64
CA ALA A 79 2.96 8.90 12.60
C ALA A 79 3.01 8.08 13.90
N SER A 80 3.13 6.75 13.80
CA SER A 80 3.26 5.87 14.97
C SER A 80 4.52 6.18 15.80
N SER A 81 5.66 6.44 15.16
CA SER A 81 6.90 6.79 15.87
C SER A 81 6.82 8.15 16.57
N ALA A 82 6.26 9.17 15.90
CA ALA A 82 6.05 10.50 16.48
C ALA A 82 5.10 10.43 17.70
N MET A 83 4.07 9.60 17.62
CA MET A 83 3.15 9.33 18.73
C MET A 83 3.85 8.70 19.93
N GLN A 84 4.61 7.62 19.72
CA GLN A 84 5.33 6.93 20.80
C GLN A 84 6.36 7.85 21.49
N SER A 85 7.06 8.70 20.73
CA SER A 85 7.99 9.69 21.28
C SER A 85 7.29 10.75 22.13
N THR A 86 6.11 11.20 21.70
CA THR A 86 5.30 12.17 22.45
C THR A 86 4.80 11.58 23.75
N GLU A 87 4.29 10.35 23.74
CA GLU A 87 3.85 9.64 24.95
C GLU A 87 5.00 9.44 25.94
N GLY A 88 6.15 8.91 25.49
CA GLY A 88 7.30 8.71 26.38
C GLY A 88 7.79 10.00 27.04
N SER A 89 7.73 11.12 26.31
CA SER A 89 8.06 12.44 26.84
C SER A 89 7.05 12.91 27.88
N VAL A 90 5.76 12.74 27.62
CA VAL A 90 4.67 13.10 28.54
C VAL A 90 4.70 12.23 29.80
N THR A 91 4.82 10.92 29.67
CA THR A 91 4.93 9.99 30.81
C THR A 91 6.16 10.31 31.66
N GLY A 92 7.32 10.62 31.05
CA GLY A 92 8.52 11.02 31.77
C GLY A 92 8.43 12.39 32.45
N LEU A 93 7.54 13.27 31.98
CA LEU A 93 7.23 14.57 32.61
C LEU A 93 6.32 14.44 33.84
N PHE A 94 5.56 13.35 33.94
CA PHE A 94 4.59 13.11 35.01
C PHE A 94 4.95 11.93 35.94
N ALA A 95 6.11 11.30 35.74
CA ALA A 95 6.70 10.29 36.63
C ALA A 95 7.71 10.92 37.60
#